data_AF-A0A9Q8HTE1-F1
#
_entry.id   AF-A0A9Q8HTE1-F1
#
_cell.length_a   1.000
_cell.length_b   1.000
_cell.length_c   1.000
_cell.angle_alpha   90.00
_cell.angle_beta   90.00
_cell.angle_gamma   90.00
#
_symmetry.space_group_name_H-M   'P 1'
#
loop_
_entity.id
_entity.type
_entity.pdbx_description
1 polymer ?
#
loop_
_entity_poly.entity_id
_entity_poly.type
_entity_poly.pdbx_seq_one_letter_code
_entity_poly.pdbx_strand_id
1 'polypeptide(L)'
;MTKPVLFFAHLCPDTEPFVAELNALKVEYESVNIFESMANFKRFLKLRDTDRTFDEAKQNGYIGIPALLLANGEIILELNELKRLLG
;
A
#
# COMPACT_ATOMS: atom_id res chain seq x y z
N MET A 1 1.96 -10.06 16.94
CA MET A 1 2.54 -9.77 15.61
C MET A 1 1.40 -9.25 14.73
N THR A 2 1.43 -7.99 14.34
CA THR A 2 0.39 -7.39 13.49
C THR A 2 0.67 -7.76 12.04
N LYS A 3 -0.34 -8.14 11.25
CA LYS A 3 -0.15 -8.44 9.82
C LYS A 3 0.12 -7.15 9.04
N PRO A 4 0.89 -7.20 7.93
CA PRO A 4 0.96 -6.10 6.98
C PRO A 4 -0.44 -5.68 6.49
N VAL A 5 -0.59 -4.41 6.10
CA VAL A 5 -1.85 -3.85 5.60
C VAL A 5 -1.63 -3.29 4.21
N LEU A 6 -2.38 -3.79 3.23
CA LEU A 6 -2.38 -3.29 1.86
C LEU A 6 -3.54 -2.31 1.68
N PHE A 7 -3.21 -1.03 1.48
CA PHE A 7 -4.17 -0.02 1.02
C PHE A 7 -4.17 0.02 -0.51
N PHE A 8 -5.34 -0.13 -1.12
CA PHE A 8 -5.47 -0.19 -2.57
C PHE A 8 -6.81 0.36 -3.05
N ALA A 9 -6.95 0.48 -4.37
CA ALA A 9 -8.23 0.73 -5.01
C ALA A 9 -8.38 -0.18 -6.24
N HIS A 10 -9.56 -0.75 -6.43
CA HIS A 10 -9.86 -1.61 -7.59
C HIS A 10 -9.75 -0.90 -8.94
N LEU A 11 -9.82 0.45 -8.97
CA LEU A 11 -9.66 1.25 -10.18
C LEU A 11 -8.18 1.57 -10.50
N CYS A 12 -7.25 1.23 -9.61
CA CYS A 12 -5.82 1.49 -9.80
C CYS A 12 -5.20 0.32 -10.61
N PRO A 13 -4.63 0.59 -11.79
CA PRO A 13 -4.06 -0.46 -12.64
C PRO A 13 -2.85 -1.16 -12.00
N ASP A 14 -2.17 -0.50 -11.05
CA ASP A 14 -1.00 -1.04 -10.37
C ASP A 14 -1.35 -2.01 -9.23
N THR A 15 -2.63 -2.07 -8.83
CA THR A 15 -3.07 -2.94 -7.73
C THR A 15 -2.93 -4.42 -8.08
N GLU A 16 -3.37 -4.82 -9.27
CA GLU A 16 -3.33 -6.22 -9.71
C GLU A 16 -1.89 -6.78 -9.75
N PRO A 17 -0.90 -6.13 -10.40
CA PRO A 17 0.47 -6.62 -10.40
C PRO A 17 1.09 -6.64 -8.99
N PHE A 18 0.75 -5.67 -8.12
CA PHE A 18 1.23 -5.64 -6.74
C PHE A 18 0.70 -6.82 -5.92
N VAL A 19 -0.60 -7.12 -6.04
CA VAL A 19 -1.24 -8.27 -5.37
C VAL A 19 -0.68 -9.60 -5.91
N ALA A 20 -0.45 -9.71 -7.22
CA ALA A 20 0.12 -10.91 -7.82
C ALA A 20 1.51 -11.24 -7.25
N GLU A 21 2.34 -10.22 -7.05
CA GLU A 21 3.67 -10.38 -6.45
C GLU A 21 3.59 -10.77 -4.97
N LEU A 22 2.71 -10.14 -4.17
CA LEU A 22 2.48 -10.54 -2.78
C LEU A 22 2.06 -12.01 -2.68
N ASN A 23 1.21 -12.47 -3.59
CA ASN A 23 0.78 -13.86 -3.65
C ASN A 23 1.94 -14.80 -4.03
N ALA A 24 2.78 -14.40 -4.99
CA ALA A 24 3.98 -15.17 -5.37
C ALA A 24 4.95 -15.33 -4.19
N LEU A 25 5.11 -14.28 -3.40
CA LEU A 25 5.94 -14.25 -2.19
C LEU A 25 5.25 -14.86 -0.95
N LYS A 26 3.99 -15.30 -1.08
CA LYS A 26 3.16 -15.88 0.00
C LYS A 26 3.04 -14.96 1.23
N VAL A 27 2.95 -13.65 1.01
CA VAL A 27 2.79 -12.66 2.07
C VAL A 27 1.32 -12.65 2.49
N GLU A 28 1.04 -12.91 3.77
CA GLU A 28 -0.29 -12.67 4.34
C GLU A 28 -0.45 -11.19 4.72
N TYR A 29 -1.56 -10.57 4.32
CA TYR A 29 -1.85 -9.17 4.62
C TYR A 29 -3.35 -8.92 4.84
N GLU A 30 -3.67 -7.82 5.54
CA GLU A 30 -5.01 -7.24 5.58
C GLU A 30 -5.23 -6.40 4.32
N SER A 31 -6.33 -6.62 3.60
CA SER A 31 -6.68 -5.83 2.41
C SER A 31 -7.65 -4.69 2.78
N VAL A 32 -7.29 -3.46 2.41
CA VAL A 32 -8.10 -2.26 2.67
C VAL A 32 -8.35 -1.51 1.36
N ASN A 33 -9.55 -1.67 0.81
CA ASN A 33 -9.98 -0.90 -0.36
C ASN A 33 -10.41 0.51 0.08
N ILE A 34 -9.68 1.54 -0.34
CA ILE A 34 -9.91 2.92 0.10
C ILE A 34 -11.22 3.51 -0.45
N PHE A 35 -11.81 2.93 -1.50
CA PHE A 35 -13.08 3.36 -2.07
C PHE A 35 -14.30 2.62 -1.49
N GLU A 36 -14.09 1.59 -0.67
CA GLU A 36 -15.18 0.82 -0.08
C GLU A 36 -15.91 1.61 1.03
N SER A 37 -15.19 2.42 1.81
CA SER A 37 -15.80 3.20 2.89
C SER A 37 -15.00 4.45 3.26
N MET A 38 -15.69 5.43 3.84
CA MET A 38 -15.05 6.61 4.42
C MET A 38 -14.11 6.27 5.58
N ALA A 39 -14.35 5.17 6.29
CA ALA A 39 -13.45 4.71 7.35
C ALA A 39 -12.11 4.24 6.78
N ASN A 40 -12.14 3.44 5.71
CA ASN A 40 -10.94 2.98 4.99
C ASN A 40 -10.18 4.17 4.42
N PHE A 41 -10.89 5.11 3.77
CA PHE A 41 -10.26 6.30 3.21
C PHE A 41 -9.60 7.17 4.29
N LYS A 42 -10.27 7.43 5.42
CA LYS A 42 -9.68 8.17 6.54
C LYS A 42 -8.45 7.47 7.14
N ARG A 43 -8.48 6.13 7.23
CA ARG A 43 -7.34 5.33 7.70
C ARG A 43 -6.14 5.50 6.78
N PHE A 44 -6.35 5.45 5.47
CA PHE A 44 -5.30 5.69 4.48
C PHE A 44 -4.78 7.13 4.51
N LEU A 45 -5.66 8.14 4.54
CA LEU A 45 -5.25 9.54 4.62
C LEU A 45 -4.39 9.81 5.85
N LYS A 46 -4.74 9.24 7.00
CA LYS A 46 -3.92 9.36 8.21
C LYS A 46 -2.49 8.85 7.97
N LEU A 47 -2.33 7.69 7.33
CA LEU A 47 -1.01 7.16 6.99
C LEU A 47 -0.28 8.07 6.00
N ARG A 48 -0.95 8.40 4.88
CA ARG A 48 -0.42 9.18 3.76
C ARG A 48 0.07 10.57 4.16
N ASP A 49 -0.70 11.23 5.01
CA ASP A 49 -0.44 12.62 5.38
C ASP A 49 0.59 12.72 6.51
N THR A 50 0.90 11.62 7.22
CA THR A 50 1.91 11.58 8.30
C THR A 50 3.27 11.05 7.86
N ASP A 51 3.33 10.19 6.85
CA ASP A 51 4.56 9.51 6.45
C ASP A 51 5.22 10.18 5.23
N ARG A 52 6.54 10.34 5.28
CA ARG A 52 7.33 11.02 4.24
C ARG A 52 7.50 10.19 2.97
N THR A 53 7.27 8.88 3.04
CA THR A 53 7.29 7.97 1.87
C THR A 53 6.31 8.42 0.79
N PHE A 54 5.25 9.14 1.16
CA PHE A 54 4.27 9.66 0.22
C PHE A 54 4.61 11.06 -0.33
N ASP A 55 5.70 11.70 0.10
CA ASP A 55 6.00 13.08 -0.30
C ASP A 55 6.19 13.19 -1.82
N GLU A 56 6.90 12.24 -2.44
CA GLU A 56 7.08 12.20 -3.90
C GLU A 56 5.76 11.96 -4.64
N ALA A 57 4.95 11.01 -4.16
CA ALA A 57 3.63 10.75 -4.74
C ALA A 57 2.75 12.00 -4.68
N LYS A 58 2.70 12.69 -3.53
CA LYS A 58 1.94 13.93 -3.34
C LYS A 58 2.44 15.05 -4.25
N GLN A 59 3.76 15.23 -4.38
CA GLN A 59 4.36 16.26 -5.24
C GLN A 59 3.98 16.07 -6.72
N ASN A 60 3.85 14.81 -7.16
CA ASN A 60 3.48 14.47 -8.53
C ASN A 60 1.95 14.35 -8.74
N GLY A 61 1.13 14.67 -7.73
CA GLY A 61 -0.33 14.60 -7.82
C GLY A 61 -0.91 13.18 -7.74
N TYR A 62 -0.10 12.19 -7.35
CA TYR A 62 -0.54 10.82 -7.15
C TYR A 62 -1.14 10.59 -5.76
N ILE A 63 -2.01 9.59 -5.67
CA ILE A 63 -2.65 9.20 -4.41
C ILE A 63 -1.67 8.45 -3.50
N GLY A 64 -0.71 7.71 -4.09
CA GLY A 64 0.22 6.83 -3.37
C GLY A 64 -0.40 5.48 -3.03
N ILE A 65 -1.09 4.85 -3.98
CA ILE A 65 -1.59 3.46 -3.88
C ILE A 65 -1.16 2.67 -5.13
N PRO A 66 -1.00 1.34 -5.04
CA PRO A 66 -1.10 0.50 -3.83
C PRO A 66 0.00 0.82 -2.80
N ALA A 67 -0.31 0.67 -1.51
CA ALA A 67 0.62 0.92 -0.42
C ALA A 67 0.58 -0.21 0.61
N LEU A 68 1.70 -0.90 0.80
CA LEU A 68 1.84 -1.94 1.81
C LEU A 68 2.54 -1.40 3.05
N LEU A 69 1.81 -1.31 4.15
CA LEU A 69 2.35 -1.01 5.47
C LEU A 69 2.79 -2.32 6.14
N LEU A 70 4.08 -2.50 6.36
CA LEU A 70 4.67 -3.64 7.04
C LEU A 70 4.51 -3.54 8.57
N ALA A 71 4.65 -4.67 9.26
CA ALA A 71 4.50 -4.76 10.72
C ALA A 71 5.55 -3.95 11.50
N ASN A 72 6.70 -3.67 10.88
CA ASN A 72 7.78 -2.84 11.42
C ASN A 72 7.56 -1.33 11.18
N GLY A 73 6.48 -0.95 10.50
CA GLY A 73 6.16 0.44 10.17
C GLY A 73 6.70 0.93 8.82
N GLU A 74 7.45 0.11 8.09
CA GLU A 74 7.91 0.46 6.74
C GLU A 74 6.76 0.43 5.72
N ILE A 75 6.85 1.28 4.71
CA ILE A 75 5.83 1.42 3.66
C ILE A 75 6.47 1.13 2.31
N ILE A 76 5.82 0.27 1.53
CA ILE A 76 6.22 -0.09 0.17
C ILE A 76 5.14 0.40 -0.79
N LEU A 77 5.50 1.28 -1.72
CA LEU A 77 4.59 1.81 -2.75
C LEU A 77 4.84 1.18 -4.13
N GLU A 78 6.08 0.78 -4.40
CA GLU A 78 6.52 0.36 -5.73
C GLU A 78 6.79 -1.14 -5.79
N LEU A 79 6.41 -1.76 -6.92
CA LEU A 79 6.60 -3.19 -7.16
C LEU A 79 8.08 -3.61 -7.10
N ASN A 80 8.98 -2.75 -7.57
CA ASN A 80 10.41 -3.02 -7.56
C ASN A 80 10.97 -3.07 -6.12
N GLU A 81 10.42 -2.24 -5.23
CA GLU A 81 10.83 -2.25 -3.82
C GLU A 81 10.27 -3.47 -3.09
N LEU A 82 9.06 -3.89 -3.43
CA LEU A 82 8.45 -5.11 -2.92
C LEU A 82 9.35 -6.33 -3.15
N LYS A 83 9.84 -6.49 -4.39
CA LYS A 83 10.74 -7.58 -4.78
C LYS A 83 12.07 -7.54 -4.03
N ARG A 84 12.61 -6.35 -3.79
CA ARG A 84 13.90 -6.17 -3.09
C ARG A 84 13.82 -6.51 -1.61
N LEU A 85 12.68 -6.20 -0.96
CA LEU A 85 12.52 -6.32 0.48
C LEU A 85 11.95 -7.67 0.93
N LEU A 86 11.12 -8.30 0.09
CA LEU A 86 10.38 -9.52 0.45
C LEU A 86 10.73 -10.74 -0.42
N GLY A 87 11.52 -10.57 -1.50
CA GLY A 87 12.05 -11.66 -2.33
C GLY A 87 13.42 -12.14 -1.84
#